data_AF-A0A1I4HW63-F1
#
_entry.id   AF-A0A1I4HW63-F1
#
_cell.length_a   1.000
_cell.length_b   1.000
_cell.length_c   1.000
_cell.angle_alpha   90.00
_cell.angle_beta   90.00
_cell.angle_gamma   90.00
#
_symmetry.space_group_name_H-M   'P 1'
#
loop_
_entity.id
_entity.type
_entity.pdbx_description
1 polymer ?
#
loop_
_entity_poly.entity_id
_entity_poly.type
_entity_poly.pdbx_seq_one_letter_code
_entity_poly.pdbx_strand_id
1 'polypeptide(L)'
;MKDLELVKEKIKNADYLLIGIGTHFSEDVSSTKCEKAYQELLNLIAEKNYFIITEDTSDILEKTGFNPKRITAPVREYKKNGSTADANWELYTKWIMATMNRVTCILELGVTLEQPNIIRWPFEKMASINAKSDFIRVNKKLAFMPEELVDKAISIAEYPDNFITQ
;
A
#
# COMPACT_ATOMS: atom_id res chain seq x y z
N MET A 1 -6.96 14.00 11.56
CA MET A 1 -5.95 14.19 12.65
C MET A 1 -5.78 12.95 13.53
N LYS A 2 -6.76 12.49 14.32
CA LYS A 2 -6.57 11.32 15.23
C LYS A 2 -6.16 10.04 14.48
N ASP A 3 -6.82 9.74 13.35
CA ASP A 3 -6.51 8.53 12.59
C ASP A 3 -5.12 8.58 11.95
N LEU A 4 -4.70 9.74 11.43
CA LEU A 4 -3.37 9.91 10.84
C LEU A 4 -2.27 9.68 11.89
N GLU A 5 -2.44 10.22 13.10
CA GLU A 5 -1.48 10.01 14.19
C GLU A 5 -1.42 8.53 14.62
N LEU A 6 -2.57 7.85 14.69
CA LEU A 6 -2.62 6.41 14.93
C LEU A 6 -1.87 5.62 13.84
N VAL A 7 -2.10 5.94 12.57
CA VAL A 7 -1.41 5.29 11.44
C VAL A 7 0.10 5.53 11.50
N LYS A 8 0.54 6.77 11.81
CA LYS A 8 1.96 7.09 12.02
C LYS A 8 2.57 6.26 13.16
N GLU A 9 1.84 6.07 14.25
CA GLU A 9 2.29 5.22 15.37
C GLU A 9 2.44 3.76 14.94
N LYS A 10 1.46 3.20 14.21
CA LYS A 10 1.54 1.83 13.69
C LYS A 10 2.73 1.64 12.74
N ILE A 11 2.95 2.59 11.83
CA ILE A 11 4.12 2.61 10.94
C ILE A 11 5.41 2.67 11.75
N LYS A 12 5.47 3.52 12.77
CA LYS A 12 6.65 3.67 13.64
C LYS A 12 6.98 2.37 14.38
N ASN A 13 5.97 1.63 14.85
CA ASN A 13 6.16 0.41 15.63
C ASN A 13 6.39 -0.84 14.77
N ALA A 14 6.13 -0.78 13.46
CA ALA A 14 6.32 -1.91 12.57
C ALA A 14 7.80 -2.17 12.22
N ASP A 15 8.16 -3.45 12.21
CA ASP A 15 9.44 -3.94 11.70
C ASP A 15 9.48 -3.88 10.16
N TYR A 16 8.33 -4.15 9.53
CA TYR A 16 8.16 -4.20 8.08
C TYR A 16 6.89 -3.48 7.66
N LEU A 17 6.95 -2.82 6.50
CA LEU A 17 5.82 -2.26 5.79
C LEU A 17 5.55 -3.06 4.52
N LEU A 18 4.29 -3.37 4.29
CA LEU A 18 3.78 -3.90 3.03
C LEU A 18 2.76 -2.90 2.48
N ILE A 19 3.11 -2.21 1.40
CA ILE A 19 2.34 -1.05 0.92
C ILE A 19 1.72 -1.39 -0.42
N GLY A 20 0.40 -1.25 -0.52
CA GLY A 20 -0.38 -1.43 -1.73
C GLY A 20 -0.88 -0.08 -2.21
N ILE A 21 -0.50 0.33 -3.41
CA ILE A 21 -0.92 1.62 -3.99
C ILE A 21 -1.81 1.36 -5.21
N GLY A 22 -3.00 1.91 -5.21
CA GLY A 22 -3.95 1.76 -6.31
C GLY A 22 -4.14 3.03 -7.13
N THR A 23 -4.94 2.91 -8.17
CA THR A 23 -5.27 4.03 -9.06
C THR A 23 -6.25 5.04 -8.46
N HIS A 24 -6.90 4.75 -7.32
CA HIS A 24 -7.70 5.71 -6.55
C HIS A 24 -6.90 6.36 -5.39
N PHE A 25 -5.61 6.64 -5.59
CA PHE A 25 -4.80 7.37 -4.62
C PHE A 25 -5.24 8.82 -4.44
N SER A 26 -5.69 9.45 -5.54
CA SER A 26 -6.23 10.82 -5.58
C SER A 26 -7.43 10.87 -6.53
N GLU A 27 -8.28 11.88 -6.36
CA GLU A 27 -9.30 12.24 -7.36
C GLU A 27 -8.68 12.88 -8.61
N ASP A 28 -7.62 13.67 -8.42
CA ASP A 28 -6.85 14.31 -9.48
C ASP A 28 -5.37 13.97 -9.33
N VAL A 29 -4.94 12.94 -10.05
CA VAL A 29 -3.56 12.43 -10.03
C VAL A 29 -2.54 13.46 -10.53
N SER A 30 -2.97 14.48 -11.28
CA SER A 30 -2.10 15.54 -11.81
C SER A 30 -1.97 16.74 -10.87
N SER A 31 -2.69 16.72 -9.75
CA SER A 31 -2.68 17.81 -8.78
C SER A 31 -1.37 17.87 -8.01
N THR A 32 -0.94 19.09 -7.67
CA THR A 32 0.18 19.34 -6.75
C THR A 32 -0.03 18.71 -5.38
N LYS A 33 -1.29 18.48 -5.00
CA LYS A 33 -1.65 17.77 -3.77
C LYS A 33 -1.28 16.29 -3.85
N CYS A 34 -1.59 15.62 -4.95
CA CYS A 34 -1.21 14.23 -5.18
C CYS A 34 0.31 14.06 -5.11
N GLU A 35 1.05 14.94 -5.79
CA GLU A 35 2.52 14.96 -5.74
C GLU A 35 3.04 15.15 -4.31
N LYS A 36 2.48 16.12 -3.57
CA LYS A 36 2.85 16.34 -2.16
C LYS A 36 2.55 15.12 -1.30
N ALA A 37 1.41 14.45 -1.50
CA ALA A 37 1.06 13.25 -0.73
C ALA A 37 2.04 12.09 -0.96
N TYR A 38 2.54 11.89 -2.18
CA TYR A 38 3.60 10.91 -2.43
C TYR A 38 4.91 11.29 -1.75
N GLN A 39 5.27 12.58 -1.72
CA GLN A 39 6.45 13.07 -0.99
C GLN A 39 6.33 12.85 0.52
N GLU A 40 5.17 13.16 1.11
CA GLU A 40 4.91 12.91 2.53
C GLU A 40 4.91 11.41 2.86
N LEU A 41 4.36 10.57 1.97
CA LEU A 41 4.44 9.12 2.12
C LEU A 41 5.90 8.64 2.11
N LEU A 42 6.72 9.14 1.18
CA LEU A 42 8.15 8.80 1.11
C LEU A 42 8.87 9.19 2.41
N ASN A 43 8.64 10.40 2.92
CA ASN A 43 9.21 10.87 4.19
C ASN A 43 8.78 9.99 5.37
N LEU A 44 7.50 9.62 5.42
CA LEU A 44 6.93 8.81 6.49
C LEU A 44 7.55 7.40 6.56
N ILE A 45 7.95 6.84 5.42
CA ILE A 45 8.48 5.46 5.35
C ILE A 45 9.99 5.39 5.13
N ALA A 46 10.69 6.53 5.04
CA ALA A 46 12.09 6.60 4.60
C ALA A 46 13.05 5.72 5.41
N GLU A 47 12.86 5.66 6.74
CA GLU A 47 13.68 4.85 7.65
C GLU A 47 13.14 3.44 7.89
N LYS A 48 12.09 3.05 7.16
CA LYS A 48 11.40 1.77 7.33
C LYS A 48 11.83 0.75 6.29
N ASN A 49 11.80 -0.51 6.71
CA ASN A 49 11.84 -1.62 5.79
C ASN A 49 10.48 -1.69 5.09
N TYR A 50 10.42 -1.31 3.82
CA TYR A 50 9.19 -1.36 3.03
C TYR A 50 9.36 -2.07 1.68
N PHE A 51 8.23 -2.55 1.16
CA PHE A 51 8.06 -2.92 -0.24
C PHE A 51 6.69 -2.45 -0.72
N ILE A 52 6.65 -1.91 -1.93
CA ILE A 52 5.45 -1.39 -2.58
C ILE A 52 5.03 -2.36 -3.69
N ILE A 53 3.76 -2.72 -3.70
CA ILE A 53 3.08 -3.31 -4.85
C ILE A 53 2.04 -2.30 -5.34
N THR A 54 1.96 -2.06 -6.65
CA THR A 54 1.11 -1.00 -7.20
C THR A 54 0.30 -1.40 -8.43
N GLU A 55 -0.92 -0.86 -8.50
CA GLU A 55 -1.75 -0.85 -9.73
C GLU A 55 -1.39 0.35 -10.62
N ASP A 56 -0.69 1.34 -10.07
CA ASP A 56 -0.32 2.57 -10.77
C ASP A 56 0.67 2.27 -11.90
N THR A 57 0.29 2.63 -13.13
CA THR A 57 1.10 2.45 -14.34
C THR A 57 1.90 3.69 -14.75
N SER A 58 1.86 4.76 -13.96
CA SER A 58 2.62 6.01 -14.17
C SER A 58 4.03 5.94 -13.59
N ASP A 59 4.83 6.99 -13.81
CA ASP A 59 6.19 7.14 -13.29
C ASP A 59 6.25 7.95 -11.98
N ILE A 60 5.10 8.19 -11.32
CA ILE A 60 5.03 9.09 -10.14
C ILE A 60 5.88 8.62 -8.96
N LEU A 61 5.96 7.31 -8.70
CA LEU A 61 6.81 6.76 -7.65
C LEU A 61 8.30 7.00 -7.93
N GLU A 62 8.72 6.83 -9.17
CA GLU A 62 10.10 7.05 -9.62
C GLU A 62 10.45 8.54 -9.54
N LYS A 63 9.56 9.42 -10.04
CA LYS A 63 9.71 10.88 -9.97
C LYS A 63 9.74 11.42 -8.54
N THR A 64 9.00 10.80 -7.63
CA THR A 64 8.97 11.19 -6.21
C THR A 64 10.29 10.84 -5.52
N GLY A 65 10.98 9.79 -5.97
CA GLY A 65 12.25 9.32 -5.40
C GLY A 65 12.17 8.02 -4.62
N PHE A 66 11.07 7.25 -4.76
CA PHE A 66 11.02 5.90 -4.20
C PHE A 66 12.07 5.00 -4.86
N ASN A 67 12.66 4.08 -4.09
CA ASN A 67 13.66 3.16 -4.61
C ASN A 67 13.00 2.15 -5.58
N PRO A 68 13.35 2.13 -6.88
CA PRO A 68 12.71 1.23 -7.84
C PRO A 68 12.90 -0.26 -7.50
N LYS A 69 13.95 -0.64 -6.75
CA LYS A 69 14.17 -2.02 -6.31
C LYS A 69 13.23 -2.48 -5.19
N ARG A 70 12.40 -1.58 -4.65
CA ARG A 70 11.40 -1.84 -3.61
C ARG A 70 9.97 -1.71 -4.14
N ILE A 71 9.79 -1.68 -5.46
CA ILE A 71 8.49 -1.50 -6.10
C ILE A 71 8.26 -2.65 -7.08
N THR A 72 7.06 -3.21 -7.09
CA THR A 72 6.58 -4.08 -8.17
C THR A 72 5.23 -3.55 -8.69
N ALA A 73 5.05 -3.58 -10.00
CA ALA A 73 3.83 -3.14 -10.70
C ALA A 73 3.31 -4.26 -11.62
N PRO A 74 2.88 -5.40 -11.05
CA PRO A 74 2.53 -6.61 -11.82
C PRO A 74 1.38 -6.39 -12.81
N VAL A 75 0.46 -5.46 -12.53
CA VAL A 75 -0.63 -5.08 -13.44
C VAL A 75 -0.09 -4.49 -14.75
N ARG A 76 0.95 -3.65 -14.65
CA ARG A 76 1.58 -2.99 -15.80
C ARG A 76 2.20 -4.02 -16.74
N GLU A 77 2.94 -4.97 -16.18
CA GLU A 77 3.57 -6.03 -16.96
C GLU A 77 2.55 -7.01 -17.52
N TYR A 78 1.52 -7.38 -16.75
CA TYR A 78 0.48 -8.28 -17.25
C TYR A 78 -0.23 -7.69 -18.48
N LYS A 79 -0.56 -6.39 -18.45
CA LYS A 79 -1.15 -5.69 -19.60
C LYS A 79 -0.19 -5.62 -20.82
N LYS A 80 1.12 -5.62 -20.58
CA LYS A 80 2.15 -5.52 -21.63
C LYS A 80 2.51 -6.87 -22.26
N ASN A 81 2.59 -7.93 -21.47
CA ASN A 81 3.17 -9.21 -21.89
C ASN A 81 2.41 -10.46 -21.42
N GLY A 82 1.29 -10.31 -20.70
CA GLY A 82 0.50 -11.44 -20.18
C GLY A 82 1.08 -12.13 -18.94
N SER A 83 2.16 -11.61 -18.35
CA SER A 83 2.81 -12.12 -17.14
C SER A 83 2.81 -11.06 -16.04
N THR A 84 2.54 -11.46 -14.80
CA THR A 84 2.62 -10.58 -13.63
C THR A 84 4.05 -10.45 -13.09
N ALA A 85 5.00 -11.24 -13.58
CA ALA A 85 6.38 -11.23 -13.12
C ALA A 85 7.15 -10.06 -13.76
N ASP A 86 7.07 -8.89 -13.12
CA ASP A 86 8.03 -7.82 -13.39
C ASP A 86 9.42 -8.15 -12.81
N ALA A 87 10.39 -7.26 -13.05
CA ALA A 87 11.77 -7.45 -12.60
C ALA A 87 11.92 -7.63 -11.08
N ASN A 88 10.94 -7.18 -10.30
CA ASN A 88 10.97 -7.18 -8.84
C ASN A 88 9.98 -8.16 -8.20
N TRP A 89 9.22 -8.94 -8.98
CA TRP A 89 8.23 -9.89 -8.47
C TRP A 89 8.84 -10.94 -7.52
N GLU A 90 10.06 -11.42 -7.82
CA GLU A 90 10.77 -12.35 -6.96
C GLU A 90 11.19 -11.69 -5.63
N LEU A 91 11.62 -10.42 -5.68
CA LEU A 91 11.95 -9.64 -4.48
C LEU A 91 10.70 -9.39 -3.63
N TYR A 92 9.57 -9.08 -4.25
CA TYR A 92 8.28 -8.96 -3.57
C TYR A 92 7.87 -10.28 -2.89
N THR A 93 7.98 -11.41 -3.60
CA THR A 93 7.64 -12.72 -3.01
C THR A 93 8.55 -13.06 -1.82
N LYS A 94 9.85 -12.78 -1.94
CA LYS A 94 10.81 -12.90 -0.83
C LYS A 94 10.45 -11.97 0.33
N TRP A 95 10.00 -10.75 0.04
CA TRP A 95 9.53 -9.80 1.05
C TRP A 95 8.34 -10.35 1.83
N ILE A 96 7.31 -10.85 1.14
CA ILE A 96 6.14 -11.47 1.77
C ILE A 96 6.53 -12.62 2.70
N MET A 97 7.46 -13.49 2.27
CA MET A 97 7.96 -14.55 3.14
C MET A 97 8.69 -14.01 4.38
N ALA A 98 9.45 -12.92 4.23
CA ALA A 98 10.21 -12.32 5.32
C ALA A 98 9.33 -11.59 6.37
N THR A 99 8.14 -11.12 5.99
CA THR A 99 7.20 -10.44 6.92
C THR A 99 6.36 -11.39 7.77
N MET A 100 6.35 -12.70 7.45
CA MET A 100 5.60 -13.70 8.21
C MET A 100 6.01 -13.73 9.69
N ASN A 101 5.03 -13.67 10.60
CA ASN A 101 5.23 -13.65 12.05
C ASN A 101 6.12 -12.48 12.56
N ARG A 102 6.22 -11.40 11.79
CA ARG A 102 6.85 -10.12 12.17
C ARG A 102 5.80 -9.05 12.42
N VAL A 103 6.16 -8.04 13.21
CA VAL A 103 5.29 -6.85 13.41
C VAL A 103 5.26 -6.11 12.08
N THR A 104 4.14 -6.21 11.38
CA THR A 104 4.02 -5.75 9.98
C THR A 104 2.88 -4.78 9.87
N CYS A 105 3.12 -3.59 9.31
CA CYS A 105 2.03 -2.69 8.94
C CYS A 105 1.71 -2.92 7.46
N ILE A 106 0.50 -3.41 7.19
CA ILE A 106 -0.05 -3.55 5.85
C ILE A 106 -0.84 -2.28 5.55
N LEU A 107 -0.37 -1.48 4.60
CA LEU A 107 -0.95 -0.18 4.26
C LEU A 107 -1.51 -0.22 2.83
N GLU A 108 -2.82 -0.21 2.69
CA GLU A 108 -3.54 -0.22 1.42
C GLU A 108 -4.10 1.18 1.10
N LEU A 109 -3.60 1.80 0.04
CA LEU A 109 -3.90 3.18 -0.35
C LEU A 109 -4.57 3.18 -1.73
N GLY A 110 -5.88 3.42 -1.78
CA GLY A 110 -6.56 3.67 -3.05
C GLY A 110 -6.65 2.46 -4.00
N VAL A 111 -6.41 1.24 -3.50
CA VAL A 111 -6.50 -0.01 -4.29
C VAL A 111 -7.92 -0.25 -4.79
N THR A 112 -8.06 -0.67 -6.04
CA THR A 112 -9.36 -0.89 -6.69
C THR A 112 -9.80 -2.36 -6.61
N LEU A 113 -10.90 -2.70 -7.29
CA LEU A 113 -11.36 -4.09 -7.44
C LEU A 113 -11.24 -4.55 -8.91
N GLU A 114 -10.44 -3.87 -9.75
CA GLU A 114 -10.21 -4.30 -11.14
C GLU A 114 -9.50 -5.68 -11.16
N GLN A 115 -8.49 -5.85 -10.32
CA GLN A 115 -7.73 -7.11 -10.17
C GLN A 115 -7.44 -7.42 -8.69
N PRO A 116 -8.47 -7.73 -7.89
CA PRO A 116 -8.36 -7.84 -6.43
C PRO A 116 -7.43 -8.98 -5.99
N ASN A 117 -7.21 -9.97 -6.84
CA ASN A 117 -6.29 -11.08 -6.65
C ASN A 117 -4.81 -10.68 -6.62
N ILE A 118 -4.46 -9.43 -6.99
CA ILE A 118 -3.08 -8.95 -7.03
C ILE A 118 -2.68 -8.27 -5.71
N ILE A 119 -3.54 -7.42 -5.14
CA ILE A 119 -3.22 -6.65 -3.92
C ILE A 119 -4.24 -6.90 -2.82
N ARG A 120 -5.51 -6.58 -3.07
CA ARG A 120 -6.54 -6.53 -2.01
C ARG A 120 -6.74 -7.87 -1.30
N TRP A 121 -7.09 -8.94 -2.01
CA TRP A 121 -7.29 -10.25 -1.39
C TRP A 121 -6.01 -10.82 -0.79
N PRO A 122 -4.82 -10.70 -1.43
CA PRO A 122 -3.56 -11.06 -0.78
C PRO A 122 -3.32 -10.31 0.53
N PHE A 123 -3.58 -9.00 0.60
CA PHE A 123 -3.41 -8.21 1.82
C PHE A 123 -4.38 -8.64 2.92
N GLU A 124 -5.64 -8.86 2.57
CA GLU A 124 -6.65 -9.39 3.49
C GLU A 124 -6.23 -10.76 4.04
N LYS A 125 -5.77 -11.67 3.17
CA LYS A 125 -5.25 -12.97 3.57
C LYS A 125 -4.03 -12.84 4.49
N MET A 126 -3.10 -11.95 4.17
CA MET A 126 -1.91 -11.70 4.99
C MET A 126 -2.30 -11.18 6.39
N ALA A 127 -3.26 -10.25 6.46
CA ALA A 127 -3.80 -9.75 7.72
C ALA A 127 -4.56 -10.84 8.50
N SER A 128 -5.22 -11.77 7.81
CA SER A 128 -5.88 -12.92 8.42
C SER A 128 -4.91 -13.89 9.07
N ILE A 129 -3.77 -14.17 8.43
CA ILE A 129 -2.81 -15.19 8.91
C ILE A 129 -1.73 -14.63 9.83
N ASN A 130 -1.33 -13.36 9.70
CA ASN A 130 -0.30 -12.75 10.54
C ASN A 130 -0.93 -12.01 11.72
N ALA A 131 -1.07 -12.68 12.87
CA ALA A 131 -1.66 -12.07 14.07
C ALA A 131 -0.89 -10.84 14.61
N LYS A 132 0.35 -10.61 14.15
CA LYS A 132 1.17 -9.43 14.52
C LYS A 132 1.06 -8.28 13.52
N SER A 133 0.22 -8.40 12.49
CA SER A 133 0.06 -7.33 11.52
C SER A 133 -1.04 -6.36 11.92
N ASP A 134 -0.78 -5.07 11.73
CA ASP A 134 -1.81 -4.04 11.64
C ASP A 134 -2.22 -3.90 10.17
N PHE A 135 -3.53 -3.90 9.89
CA PHE A 135 -4.03 -3.69 8.53
C PHE A 135 -4.75 -2.35 8.43
N ILE A 136 -4.32 -1.49 7.51
CA ILE A 136 -4.81 -0.13 7.35
C ILE A 136 -5.23 0.05 5.90
N ARG A 137 -6.47 0.44 5.68
CA ARG A 137 -7.02 0.75 4.36
C ARG A 137 -7.52 2.17 4.32
N VAL A 138 -7.03 2.91 3.34
CA VAL A 138 -7.48 4.26 3.02
C VAL A 138 -8.05 4.24 1.61
N ASN A 139 -9.37 4.39 1.51
CA ASN A 139 -10.03 4.41 0.20
C ASN A 139 -11.36 5.15 0.28
N LYS A 140 -11.59 6.12 -0.60
CA LYS A 140 -12.81 6.95 -0.56
C LYS A 140 -14.10 6.14 -0.77
N LYS A 141 -14.06 5.13 -1.66
CA LYS A 141 -15.25 4.39 -2.11
C LYS A 141 -15.29 2.95 -1.60
N LEU A 142 -14.12 2.35 -1.38
CA LEU A 142 -13.95 0.92 -1.09
C LEU A 142 -13.26 0.70 0.27
N ALA A 143 -13.64 1.52 1.27
CA ALA A 143 -13.04 1.44 2.61
C ALA A 143 -13.45 0.17 3.38
N PHE A 144 -14.58 -0.44 3.02
CA PHE A 144 -15.18 -1.57 3.75
C PHE A 144 -14.17 -2.71 3.99
N MET A 145 -14.34 -3.40 5.13
CA MET A 145 -13.51 -4.53 5.54
C MET A 145 -14.31 -5.83 5.49
N PRO A 146 -13.65 -6.97 5.18
CA PRO A 146 -14.20 -8.28 5.48
C PRO A 146 -14.53 -8.42 6.97
N GLU A 147 -15.61 -9.11 7.32
CA GLU A 147 -16.11 -9.28 8.69
C GLU A 147 -15.02 -9.76 9.66
N GLU A 148 -14.21 -10.72 9.22
CA GLU A 148 -13.10 -11.31 9.99
C GLU A 148 -11.95 -10.33 10.31
N LEU A 149 -11.88 -9.20 9.62
CA LEU A 149 -10.83 -8.19 9.76
C LEU A 149 -11.31 -6.95 10.53
N VAL A 150 -12.62 -6.78 10.75
CA VAL A 150 -13.20 -5.54 11.31
C VAL A 150 -12.56 -5.15 12.64
N ASP A 151 -12.32 -6.11 13.53
CA ASP A 151 -11.79 -5.84 14.87
C ASP A 151 -10.28 -5.56 14.90
N LYS A 152 -9.57 -5.79 13.78
CA LYS A 152 -8.11 -5.68 13.70
C LYS A 152 -7.59 -4.79 12.56
N ALA A 153 -8.50 -4.21 11.79
CA ALA A 153 -8.17 -3.35 10.67
C ALA A 153 -8.69 -1.92 10.90
N ILE A 154 -7.93 -0.95 10.41
CA ILE A 154 -8.31 0.46 10.37
C ILE A 154 -8.84 0.76 8.97
N SER A 155 -10.07 1.23 8.89
CA SER A 155 -10.74 1.60 7.64
C SER A 155 -11.01 3.11 7.60
N ILE A 156 -10.49 3.78 6.58
CA ILE A 156 -10.59 5.23 6.41
C ILE A 156 -11.24 5.55 5.06
N ALA A 157 -12.43 6.15 5.10
CA ALA A 157 -13.26 6.46 3.93
C ALA A 157 -12.88 7.81 3.26
N GLU A 158 -11.63 7.92 2.87
CA GLU A 158 -11.04 9.12 2.26
C GLU A 158 -10.10 8.77 1.09
N TYR A 159 -9.80 9.75 0.22
CA TYR A 159 -8.69 9.60 -0.71
C TYR A 159 -7.35 9.61 0.05
N PRO A 160 -6.41 8.70 -0.28
CA PRO A 160 -5.09 8.67 0.33
C PRO A 160 -4.34 10.00 0.31
N ASP A 161 -4.41 10.75 -0.78
CA ASP A 161 -3.76 12.06 -0.88
C ASP A 161 -4.28 13.07 0.15
N ASN A 162 -5.59 13.15 0.34
CA ASN A 162 -6.22 13.97 1.36
C ASN A 162 -5.84 13.48 2.76
N PHE A 163 -5.86 12.16 2.99
CA PHE A 163 -5.54 11.58 4.29
C PHE A 163 -4.09 11.82 4.73
N ILE A 164 -3.13 11.69 3.80
CA ILE A 164 -1.70 11.82 4.09
C ILE A 164 -1.29 13.28 4.30
N THR A 165 -1.98 14.22 3.65
CA THR A 165 -1.64 15.66 3.67
C THR A 165 -2.42 16.48 4.71
N GLN A 166 -3.12 15.82 5.65
CA GLN A 166 -3.86 16.49 6.74
C GLN A 166 -2.96 17.26 7.71
#